data_AF-A0AA51HC92-F1
#
_entry.id   AF-A0AA51HC92-F1
#
_cell.length_a   1.000
_cell.length_b   1.000
_cell.length_c   1.000
_cell.angle_alpha   90.00
_cell.angle_beta   90.00
_cell.angle_gamma   90.00
#
_symmetry.space_group_name_H-M   'P 1'
#
loop_
_entity.id
_entity.type
_entity.pdbx_description
1 polymer ?
#
loop_
_entity_poly.entity_id
_entity_poly.type
_entity_poly.pdbx_seq_one_letter_code
_entity_poly.pdbx_strand_id
1 'polypeptide(L)'
;MNEEKCCSCCSTESKEPVIGEYVCYCNHVTEQDIIVAIENGALTVKDVIEATGAMKNSNCAVNNPKGVCCYSDIVYVFNKHSDKMKL
;
A
#
# COMPACT_ATOMS: atom_id res chain seq x y z
N MET A 1 -15.22 37.27 -0.65
CA MET A 1 -14.56 36.84 0.61
C MET A 1 -15.62 36.14 1.43
N ASN A 2 -15.79 34.84 1.22
CA ASN A 2 -16.66 33.99 2.01
C ASN A 2 -15.79 32.84 2.54
N GLU A 3 -15.56 32.95 3.83
CA GLU A 3 -14.91 31.97 4.68
C GLU A 3 -15.88 30.81 4.88
N GLU A 4 -15.63 29.70 4.19
CA GLU A 4 -16.37 28.46 4.41
C GLU A 4 -15.69 27.66 5.51
N LYS A 5 -16.22 27.88 6.72
CA LYS A 5 -15.99 27.10 7.93
C LYS A 5 -16.21 25.61 7.66
N CYS A 6 -15.16 24.80 7.75
CA CYS A 6 -15.28 23.38 8.05
C CYS A 6 -14.06 22.82 8.80
N CYS A 7 -14.30 22.47 10.07
CA CYS A 7 -13.53 21.66 11.03
C CYS A 7 -12.05 22.01 11.33
N SER A 8 -11.74 22.15 12.62
CA SER A 8 -10.46 22.53 13.24
C SER A 8 -9.29 21.54 13.07
N CYS A 9 -9.30 20.64 12.08
CA CYS A 9 -8.43 19.45 12.06
C CYS A 9 -7.70 19.18 10.72
N CYS A 10 -7.38 20.20 9.92
CA CYS A 10 -6.76 19.98 8.61
C CYS A 10 -5.37 20.61 8.50
N SER A 11 -4.36 19.92 9.05
CA SER A 11 -3.00 20.00 8.50
C SER A 11 -3.01 19.23 7.18
N THR A 12 -3.01 19.95 6.07
CA THR A 12 -2.81 19.37 4.73
C THR A 12 -1.34 19.04 4.53
N GLU A 13 -0.86 18.02 5.23
CA GLU A 13 0.40 17.35 4.89
C GLU A 13 0.04 16.09 4.11
N SER A 14 0.65 15.91 2.95
CA SER A 14 0.52 14.70 2.12
C SER A 14 1.09 13.51 2.90
N LYS A 15 0.22 12.74 3.56
CA LYS A 15 0.58 11.59 4.39
C LYS A 15 0.92 10.39 3.50
N GLU A 16 2.14 10.31 2.99
CA GLU A 16 2.67 9.06 2.47
C GLU A 16 2.80 8.03 3.62
N PRO A 17 2.44 6.75 3.40
CA PRO A 17 2.63 5.74 4.42
C PRO A 17 4.12 5.46 4.62
N VAL A 18 4.56 5.35 5.87
CA VAL A 18 5.90 4.85 6.17
C VAL A 18 5.93 3.36 5.87
N ILE A 19 6.63 2.98 4.79
CA ILE A 19 6.85 1.59 4.39
C ILE A 19 8.28 1.22 4.80
N GLY A 20 8.42 0.09 5.52
CA GLY A 20 9.72 -0.43 5.94
C GLY A 20 10.32 -1.37 4.89
N GLU A 21 11.15 -2.32 5.33
CA GLU A 21 11.74 -3.36 4.45
C GLU A 21 10.65 -4.15 3.69
N TYR A 22 9.55 -4.45 4.38
CA TYR A 22 8.41 -5.15 3.82
C TYR A 22 7.16 -4.26 3.77
N VAL A 23 6.40 -4.39 2.68
CA VAL A 23 5.02 -3.91 2.57
C VAL A 23 4.10 -4.86 3.36
N CYS A 24 4.23 -6.17 3.16
CA CYS A 24 3.54 -7.19 3.97
C CYS A 24 4.54 -7.95 4.82
N TYR A 25 4.61 -7.62 6.11
CA TYR A 25 5.48 -8.33 7.06
C TYR A 25 5.08 -9.79 7.31
N CYS A 26 3.79 -10.15 7.17
CA CYS A 26 3.34 -11.53 7.44
C CYS A 26 3.87 -12.54 6.42
N ASN A 27 4.12 -12.09 5.19
CA ASN A 27 4.52 -12.92 4.06
C ASN A 27 5.81 -12.41 3.40
N HIS A 28 6.53 -11.50 4.06
CA HIS A 28 7.77 -10.87 3.58
C HIS A 28 7.70 -10.34 2.14
N VAL A 29 6.61 -9.65 1.80
CA VAL A 29 6.43 -9.01 0.48
C VAL A 29 7.02 -7.61 0.51
N THR A 30 7.94 -7.32 -0.40
CA THR A 30 8.62 -6.03 -0.56
C THR A 30 7.90 -5.13 -1.58
N GLU A 31 8.30 -3.86 -1.68
CA GLU A 31 7.83 -2.97 -2.77
C GLU A 31 8.25 -3.51 -4.15
N GLN A 32 9.45 -4.09 -4.27
CA GLN A 32 9.93 -4.65 -5.53
C GLN A 32 9.11 -5.86 -5.99
N ASP A 33 8.65 -6.72 -5.08
CA ASP A 33 7.78 -7.84 -5.44
C ASP A 33 6.45 -7.36 -6.04
N ILE A 34 5.91 -6.26 -5.51
CA ILE A 34 4.71 -5.62 -6.06
C ILE A 34 5.00 -5.04 -7.45
N ILE A 35 6.13 -4.34 -7.64
CA ILE A 35 6.55 -3.81 -8.95
C ILE A 35 6.66 -4.94 -9.98
N VAL A 36 7.35 -6.04 -9.63
CA VAL A 36 7.51 -7.21 -10.51
C VAL A 36 6.17 -7.86 -10.83
N ALA A 37 5.23 -7.92 -9.88
CA ALA A 37 3.88 -8.41 -10.14
C ALA A 37 3.15 -7.55 -11.18
N ILE A 38 3.26 -6.22 -11.08
CA ILE A 38 2.67 -5.28 -12.04
C ILE A 38 3.34 -5.44 -13.41
N GLU A 39 4.68 -5.55 -13.47
CA GLU A 39 5.44 -5.78 -14.71
C GLU A 39 5.05 -7.10 -15.41
N ASN A 40 4.68 -8.11 -14.61
CA ASN A 40 4.17 -9.39 -15.10
C ASN A 40 2.67 -9.38 -15.44
N GLY A 41 2.01 -8.22 -15.40
CA GLY A 41 0.64 -8.04 -15.86
C GLY A 41 -0.44 -8.05 -14.78
N ALA A 42 -0.10 -7.86 -13.50
CA ALA A 42 -1.11 -7.64 -12.47
C ALA A 42 -1.83 -6.30 -12.72
N LEU A 43 -3.13 -6.35 -13.01
CA LEU A 43 -3.94 -5.17 -13.36
C LEU A 43 -4.74 -4.62 -12.17
N THR A 44 -4.82 -5.38 -11.08
CA THR A 44 -5.55 -5.02 -9.87
C THR A 44 -4.74 -5.33 -8.62
N VAL A 45 -5.11 -4.68 -7.50
CA VAL A 45 -4.55 -4.99 -6.17
C VAL A 45 -4.76 -6.46 -5.81
N LYS A 46 -5.88 -7.06 -6.24
CA LYS A 46 -6.15 -8.48 -6.03
C LYS A 46 -5.12 -9.36 -6.76
N ASP A 47 -4.81 -9.04 -8.01
CA ASP A 47 -3.81 -9.79 -8.79
C ASP A 47 -2.42 -9.70 -8.12
N VAL A 48 -2.05 -8.53 -7.61
CA VAL A 48 -0.82 -8.34 -6.83
C VAL A 48 -0.81 -9.23 -5.58
N ILE A 49 -1.91 -9.27 -4.81
CA ILE A 49 -2.03 -10.11 -3.62
C ILE A 49 -1.90 -11.60 -3.98
N GLU A 50 -2.54 -12.03 -5.07
CA GLU A 50 -2.48 -13.41 -5.53
C GLU A 50 -1.07 -13.81 -5.99
N ALA A 51 -0.41 -12.94 -6.76
CA ALA A 51 0.92 -13.14 -7.31
C ALA A 51 2.03 -13.12 -6.25
N THR A 52 1.99 -12.15 -5.32
CA THR A 52 3.03 -11.98 -4.28
C THR A 52 2.79 -12.86 -3.05
N GLY A 53 1.56 -13.32 -2.84
CA GLY A 53 1.18 -14.06 -1.64
C GLY A 53 1.02 -13.20 -0.38
N ALA A 54 0.96 -11.87 -0.52
CA ALA A 54 0.62 -10.98 0.58
C ALA A 54 -0.67 -11.42 1.29
N MET A 55 -0.77 -11.15 2.60
CA MET A 55 -1.97 -11.40 3.43
C MET A 55 -2.38 -12.88 3.63
N LYS A 56 -1.73 -13.87 2.99
CA LYS A 56 -2.11 -15.30 3.08
C LYS A 56 -1.97 -15.92 4.48
N ASN A 57 -0.93 -15.55 5.25
CA ASN A 57 -0.67 -16.10 6.60
C ASN A 57 -0.72 -14.99 7.66
N SER A 58 -1.86 -14.30 7.71
CA SER A 58 -2.00 -13.06 8.47
C SER A 58 -1.77 -13.24 9.98
N ASN A 59 -0.79 -12.50 10.52
CA ASN A 59 -0.58 -12.26 11.95
C ASN A 59 -0.16 -10.80 12.19
N CYS A 60 -0.93 -9.86 11.63
CA CYS A 60 -0.53 -8.47 11.47
C CYS A 60 -0.29 -7.74 12.79
N ALA A 61 -1.04 -8.08 13.85
CA ALA A 61 -0.89 -7.49 15.17
C ALA A 61 0.50 -7.76 15.80
N VAL A 62 1.15 -8.85 15.38
CA VAL A 62 2.49 -9.24 15.87
C VAL A 62 3.58 -8.88 14.86
N ASN A 63 3.35 -9.18 13.58
CA ASN A 63 4.40 -9.12 12.56
C ASN A 63 4.53 -7.73 11.91
N ASN A 64 3.44 -6.99 11.75
CA ASN A 64 3.50 -5.65 11.15
C ASN A 64 3.85 -4.63 12.25
N PRO A 65 4.91 -3.82 12.13
CA PRO A 65 5.22 -2.75 13.10
C PRO A 65 4.08 -1.76 13.34
N LYS A 66 3.16 -1.62 12.38
CA LYS A 66 1.94 -0.79 12.52
C LYS A 66 0.83 -1.48 13.34
N GLY A 67 0.94 -2.79 13.60
CA GLY A 67 -0.06 -3.60 14.29
C GLY A 67 -1.36 -3.83 13.50
N VAL A 68 -1.42 -3.40 12.23
CA VAL A 68 -2.61 -3.46 11.37
C VAL A 68 -2.31 -4.16 10.04
N CYS A 69 -3.36 -4.54 9.30
CA CYS A 69 -3.20 -5.19 8.01
C CYS A 69 -2.53 -4.26 6.98
N CYS A 70 -1.58 -4.80 6.21
CA CYS A 70 -0.83 -4.11 5.17
C CYS A 70 -1.63 -3.70 3.92
N TYR A 71 -2.93 -4.02 3.83
CA TYR A 71 -3.73 -3.79 2.62
C TYR A 71 -3.65 -2.34 2.11
N SER A 72 -3.72 -1.34 3.00
CA SER A 72 -3.59 0.07 2.62
C SER A 72 -2.22 0.42 2.01
N ASP A 73 -1.16 -0.22 2.51
CA ASP A 73 0.20 -0.02 2.00
C ASP A 73 0.36 -0.67 0.62
N ILE A 74 -0.23 -1.87 0.41
CA ILE A 74 -0.27 -2.53 -0.91
C ILE A 74 -1.01 -1.65 -1.92
N VAL A 75 -2.18 -1.10 -1.56
CA VAL A 75 -2.95 -0.20 -2.42
C VAL A 75 -2.13 1.04 -2.80
N TYR A 76 -1.43 1.65 -1.82
CA TYR A 76 -0.57 2.80 -2.08
C TYR A 76 0.56 2.45 -3.06
N VAL A 77 1.30 1.36 -2.83
CA VAL A 77 2.40 0.93 -3.70
C VAL A 77 1.89 0.58 -5.10
N PHE A 78 0.78 -0.15 -5.20
CA PHE A 78 0.14 -0.48 -6.47
C PHE A 78 -0.18 0.80 -7.26
N ASN A 79 -0.92 1.75 -6.68
CA ASN A 79 -1.28 2.98 -7.37
C ASN A 79 -0.05 3.81 -7.77
N LYS A 80 0.98 3.89 -6.91
CA LYS A 80 2.24 4.60 -7.17
C LYS A 80 2.97 4.12 -8.43
N HIS A 81 2.83 2.83 -8.79
CA HIS A 81 3.55 2.22 -9.91
C HIS A 81 2.67 1.83 -11.10
N SER A 82 1.38 1.57 -10.89
CA SER A 82 0.43 1.26 -11.96
C SER A 82 0.19 2.44 -12.91
N ASP A 83 0.32 3.68 -12.44
CA ASP A 83 0.15 4.86 -13.30
C ASP A 83 1.37 5.13 -14.19
N LYS A 84 2.53 4.56 -13.88
CA LYS A 84 3.76 4.72 -14.69
C LYS A 84 3.78 3.80 -15.91
N MET A 85 2.93 2.78 -15.97
CA MET A 85 2.84 1.84 -17.09
C MET A 85 1.78 2.20 -18.13
N LYS A 86 1.05 3.31 -17.93
CA LYS A 86 0.06 3.84 -18.89
C LYS A 86 0.66 4.89 -19.85
N LEU A 87 1.97 5.12 -19.79
CA LEU A 87 2.71 6.10 -20.60
C LEU A 87 3.31 5.46 -21.85
#